data_AF-A0A6M3LTU8-F1
#
_entry.id   AF-A0A6M3LTU8-F1
#
_cell.length_a   1.000
_cell.length_b   1.000
_cell.length_c   1.000
_cell.angle_alpha   90.00
_cell.angle_beta   90.00
_cell.angle_gamma   90.00
#
_symmetry.space_group_name_H-M   'P 1'
#
loop_
_entity.id
_entity.type
_entity.pdbx_description
1 polymer ?
#
loop_
_entity_poly.entity_id
_entity_poly.type
_entity_poly.pdbx_seq_one_letter_code
_entity_poly.pdbx_strand_id
1 'polypeptide(L)'
;MKLSVGTRIYNGGDMANIEHFGTITHIHRNARFGDQYEITPDEGTDRKPYSVPPCIFSEKYLGHGGTRFVTEDAYNEWDEAQRERFLNWAKRTTA
;
A
#
# COMPACT_ATOMS: atom_id res chain seq x y z
N MET A 1 13.42 0.14 2.23
CA MET A 1 12.85 -1.23 2.32
C MET A 1 13.14 -2.04 1.05
N LYS A 2 13.44 -3.34 1.18
CA LYS A 2 13.59 -4.28 0.05
C LYS A 2 12.47 -5.30 0.10
N LEU A 3 11.67 -5.40 -0.95
CA LEU A 3 10.51 -6.30 -1.02
C LEU A 3 10.79 -7.51 -1.92
N SER A 4 9.98 -8.55 -1.77
CA SER A 4 10.10 -9.81 -2.50
C SER A 4 8.83 -10.12 -3.31
N VAL A 5 8.95 -11.02 -4.27
CA VAL A 5 7.77 -11.65 -4.89
C VAL A 5 6.93 -12.32 -3.80
N GLY A 6 5.62 -12.18 -3.88
CA GLY A 6 4.66 -12.64 -2.87
C GLY A 6 4.34 -11.60 -1.79
N THR A 7 5.06 -10.48 -1.70
CA THR A 7 4.72 -9.42 -0.75
C THR A 7 3.38 -8.78 -1.12
N ARG A 8 2.49 -8.69 -0.12
CA ARG A 8 1.19 -8.01 -0.18
C ARG A 8 1.34 -6.51 -0.04
N ILE A 9 0.73 -5.76 -0.94
CA ILE A 9 0.87 -4.30 -1.06
C ILE A 9 -0.50 -3.66 -0.96
N TYR A 10 -0.55 -2.52 -0.28
CA TYR A 10 -1.64 -1.56 -0.39
C TYR A 10 -1.19 -0.35 -1.20
N ASN A 11 -1.98 0.02 -2.20
CA ASN A 11 -1.87 1.27 -2.93
C ASN A 11 -3.02 2.17 -2.49
N GLY A 12 -2.73 3.20 -1.70
CA GLY A 12 -3.72 4.17 -1.21
C GLY A 12 -4.24 5.17 -2.25
N GLY A 13 -3.89 4.97 -3.53
CA GLY A 13 -4.46 5.72 -4.63
C GLY A 13 -4.01 7.19 -4.73
N ASP A 14 -4.59 7.88 -5.71
CA ASP A 14 -4.55 9.32 -5.94
C ASP A 14 -5.75 9.74 -6.80
N MET A 15 -5.80 11.01 -7.24
CA MET A 15 -6.90 11.53 -8.07
C MET A 15 -7.14 10.76 -9.39
N ALA A 16 -6.14 10.03 -9.88
CA ALA A 16 -6.21 9.22 -11.10
C ALA A 16 -6.17 7.71 -10.83
N ASN A 17 -5.91 7.31 -9.57
CA ASN A 17 -5.66 5.93 -9.18
C ASN A 17 -6.54 5.52 -8.00
N ILE A 18 -7.50 4.63 -8.23
CA ILE A 18 -8.33 4.08 -7.15
C ILE A 18 -7.45 3.20 -6.25
N GLU A 19 -7.71 3.28 -4.94
CA GLU A 19 -7.05 2.45 -3.94
C GLU A 19 -7.33 0.97 -4.15
N HIS A 20 -6.35 0.12 -3.87
CA HIS A 20 -6.50 -1.33 -4.00
C HIS A 20 -5.38 -2.07 -3.28
N PHE A 21 -5.64 -3.34 -3.01
CA PHE A 21 -4.62 -4.31 -2.64
C PHE A 21 -4.09 -5.04 -3.88
N GLY A 22 -2.89 -5.59 -3.74
CA GLY A 22 -2.27 -6.44 -4.72
C GLY A 22 -1.06 -7.17 -4.18
N THR A 23 -0.40 -7.92 -5.06
CA THR A 23 0.79 -8.72 -4.71
C THR A 23 1.92 -8.42 -5.67
N ILE A 24 3.15 -8.33 -5.18
CA ILE A 24 4.33 -8.31 -6.06
C ILE A 24 4.45 -9.68 -6.71
N THR A 25 4.29 -9.75 -8.02
CA THR A 25 4.36 -11.00 -8.80
C THR A 25 5.68 -11.15 -9.55
N HIS A 26 6.36 -10.04 -9.84
CA HIS A 26 7.67 -10.05 -10.48
C HIS A 26 8.58 -8.92 -10.01
N ILE A 27 9.90 -9.15 -10.07
CA ILE A 27 10.92 -8.11 -9.84
C ILE A 27 11.81 -8.03 -11.08
N HIS A 28 11.57 -7.02 -11.91
CA HIS A 28 12.37 -6.75 -13.10
C HIS A 28 13.69 -6.09 -12.67
N ARG A 29 14.80 -6.82 -12.75
CA ARG A 29 16.12 -6.27 -12.41
C ARG A 29 16.75 -5.63 -13.64
N ASN A 30 16.82 -4.30 -13.67
CA ASN A 30 17.40 -3.56 -14.78
C ASN A 30 18.62 -2.75 -14.34
N ALA A 31 19.79 -3.10 -14.88
CA ALA A 31 21.05 -2.41 -14.55
C ALA A 31 21.07 -0.92 -14.95
N ARG A 32 20.21 -0.49 -15.88
CA ARG A 32 20.15 0.89 -16.39
C ARG A 32 19.13 1.78 -15.66
N PHE A 33 18.01 1.19 -15.19
CA PHE A 33 16.89 1.95 -14.63
C PHE A 33 16.51 1.54 -13.20
N GLY A 34 17.30 0.67 -12.58
CA GLY A 34 17.03 0.10 -11.27
C GLY A 34 16.00 -1.03 -11.32
N ASP A 35 15.79 -1.66 -10.16
CA ASP A 35 14.76 -2.68 -10.00
C ASP A 35 13.36 -2.07 -10.18
N GLN A 36 12.42 -2.85 -10.70
CA GLN A 36 10.99 -2.51 -10.76
C GLN A 36 10.19 -3.68 -10.18
N TYR A 37 9.20 -3.36 -9.35
CA TYR A 37 8.29 -4.33 -8.76
C TYR A 37 6.99 -4.33 -9.55
N GLU A 38 6.69 -5.46 -10.18
CA GLU A 38 5.42 -5.67 -10.84
C GLU A 38 4.38 -6.09 -9.79
N ILE A 39 3.32 -5.31 -9.70
CA ILE A 39 2.18 -5.55 -8.81
C ILE A 39 1.03 -6.07 -9.66
N THR A 40 0.49 -7.21 -9.27
CA THR A 40 -0.80 -7.70 -9.75
C THR A 40 -1.86 -7.32 -8.73
N PRO A 41 -2.81 -6.44 -9.08
CA PRO A 41 -3.94 -6.10 -8.23
C PRO A 41 -4.82 -7.31 -7.94
N ASP A 42 -5.52 -7.30 -6.81
CA ASP A 42 -6.47 -8.35 -6.45
C ASP A 42 -7.70 -8.36 -7.37
N GLU A 43 -8.46 -9.45 -7.37
CA GLU A 43 -9.72 -9.50 -8.09
C GLU A 43 -10.72 -8.44 -7.57
N GLY A 44 -11.56 -7.92 -8.48
CA GLY A 44 -12.57 -6.89 -8.16
C GLY A 44 -12.14 -5.45 -8.44
N THR A 45 -10.91 -5.23 -8.90
CA THR A 45 -10.43 -3.95 -9.45
C THR A 45 -10.36 -3.99 -10.98
N ASP A 46 -10.50 -2.84 -11.64
CA ASP A 46 -10.29 -2.67 -13.08
C ASP A 46 -8.81 -2.47 -13.47
N ARG A 47 -7.92 -2.51 -12.47
CA ARG A 47 -6.48 -2.29 -12.63
C ARG A 47 -5.79 -3.49 -13.27
N LYS A 48 -5.04 -3.22 -14.33
CA LYS A 48 -4.10 -4.19 -14.93
C LYS A 48 -2.81 -4.25 -14.10
N PRO A 49 -2.03 -5.35 -14.17
CA PRO A 49 -0.69 -5.39 -13.60
C PRO A 49 0.18 -4.22 -14.07
N TYR A 50 0.97 -3.66 -13.15
CA TYR A 50 1.80 -2.50 -13.42
C TYR A 50 3.11 -2.58 -12.63
N SER A 51 4.14 -1.91 -13.13
CA SER A 51 5.46 -1.88 -12.49
C SER A 51 5.73 -0.54 -11.83
N VAL A 52 6.34 -0.59 -10.65
CA VAL A 52 6.75 0.60 -9.89
C VAL A 52 8.17 0.46 -9.34
N PRO A 53 8.92 1.56 -9.23
CA PRO A 53 10.26 1.51 -8.63
C PRO A 53 10.18 1.32 -7.10
N PRO A 54 11.16 0.67 -6.46
CA PRO A 54 11.19 0.46 -5.01
C PRO A 54 11.15 1.75 -4.18
N CYS A 55 11.63 2.87 -4.73
CA CYS A 55 11.78 4.14 -4.01
C CYS A 55 10.45 4.81 -3.62
N ILE A 56 9.32 4.41 -4.20
CA ILE A 56 8.02 4.99 -3.87
C ILE A 56 7.33 4.27 -2.70
N PHE A 57 7.90 3.14 -2.24
CA PHE A 57 7.38 2.43 -1.09
C PHE A 57 7.79 3.11 0.21
N SER A 58 6.81 3.31 1.09
CA SER A 58 7.00 3.81 2.45
C SER A 58 6.96 2.64 3.43
N GLU A 59 7.70 2.77 4.53
CA GLU A 59 7.69 1.75 5.60
C GLU A 59 6.44 1.83 6.48
N LYS A 60 5.75 2.98 6.47
CA LYS A 60 4.53 3.22 7.24
C LYS A 60 3.49 3.89 6.37
N TYR A 61 2.23 3.57 6.61
CA TYR A 61 1.11 4.31 6.03
C TYR A 61 0.68 5.44 6.96
N LEU A 62 0.56 6.65 6.42
CA LEU A 62 0.15 7.84 7.18
C LEU A 62 -1.27 8.33 6.81
N GLY A 63 -2.00 7.59 5.97
CA GLY A 63 -3.34 7.97 5.53
C GLY A 63 -3.37 9.10 4.49
N HIS A 64 -2.26 9.36 3.81
CA HIS A 64 -2.16 10.42 2.79
C HIS A 64 -1.30 10.00 1.59
N GLY A 65 -1.44 10.72 0.46
CA GLY A 65 -0.78 10.38 -0.81
C GLY A 65 0.76 10.31 -0.77
N GLY A 66 1.41 10.97 0.20
CA GLY A 66 2.85 10.90 0.40
C GLY A 66 3.39 9.51 0.81
N THR A 67 2.54 8.62 1.31
CA THR A 67 2.89 7.23 1.65
C THR A 67 2.00 6.25 0.91
N ARG A 68 1.68 6.52 -0.35
CA ARG A 68 0.65 5.78 -1.10
C ARG A 68 0.95 4.29 -1.30
N PHE A 69 2.22 3.89 -1.40
CA PHE A 69 2.60 2.49 -1.57
C PHE A 69 3.23 1.96 -0.30
N VAL A 70 2.62 0.95 0.31
CA VAL A 70 3.05 0.33 1.57
C VAL A 70 2.77 -1.17 1.53
N THR A 71 3.32 -1.94 2.46
CA THR A 71 2.87 -3.32 2.65
C THR A 71 1.45 -3.35 3.24
N GLU A 72 0.74 -4.46 3.04
CA GLU A 72 -0.57 -4.70 3.68
C GLU A 72 -0.46 -4.59 5.21
N ASP A 73 0.61 -5.12 5.82
CA ASP A 73 0.88 -5.00 7.25
C ASP A 73 0.96 -3.53 7.70
N ALA A 74 1.70 -2.68 6.97
CA ALA A 74 1.84 -1.27 7.32
C ALA A 74 0.53 -0.47 7.15
N TYR A 75 -0.35 -0.91 6.24
CA TYR A 75 -1.72 -0.38 6.15
C TYR A 75 -2.57 -0.84 7.34
N ASN A 76 -2.53 -2.15 7.66
CA ASN A 76 -3.32 -2.73 8.75
C ASN A 76 -2.95 -2.12 10.11
N GLU A 77 -1.66 -1.88 10.38
CA GLU A 77 -1.21 -1.16 11.57
C GLU A 77 -1.83 0.24 11.67
N TRP A 78 -1.95 0.95 10.55
CA TRP A 78 -2.57 2.27 10.51
C TRP A 78 -4.10 2.18 10.69
N ASP A 79 -4.77 1.23 10.03
CA ASP A 79 -6.23 1.04 10.11
C ASP A 79 -6.65 0.69 11.54
N GLU A 80 -5.95 -0.25 12.19
CA GLU A 80 -6.17 -0.63 13.58
C GLU A 80 -6.00 0.59 14.50
N ALA A 81 -4.93 1.36 14.33
CA ALA A 81 -4.71 2.57 15.11
C ALA A 81 -5.81 3.64 14.89
N GLN A 82 -6.36 3.78 13.69
CA GLN A 82 -7.49 4.69 13.45
C GLN A 82 -8.77 4.17 14.10
N ARG A 83 -9.06 2.88 14.01
CA ARG A 83 -10.22 2.25 14.65
C ARG A 83 -10.19 2.44 16.16
N GLU A 84 -9.05 2.19 16.79
CA GLU A 84 -8.89 2.41 18.23
C GLU A 84 -9.11 3.87 18.63
N ARG A 85 -8.56 4.83 17.87
CA ARG A 85 -8.78 6.26 18.10
C ARG A 85 -10.24 6.63 18.00
N PHE A 86 -10.94 6.13 16.98
CA PHE A 86 -12.36 6.36 16.79
C PHE A 86 -13.20 5.79 17.94
N LEU A 87 -12.94 4.53 18.34
CA LEU A 87 -13.65 3.89 19.45
C LEU A 87 -13.42 4.61 20.78
N ASN A 88 -12.20 5.08 21.04
CA ASN A 88 -11.88 5.86 22.24
C ASN A 88 -12.54 7.24 22.24
N TRP A 89 -12.60 7.90 21.07
CA TRP A 89 -13.35 9.15 20.93
C TRP A 89 -14.85 8.94 21.18
N ALA A 90 -15.44 7.91 20.58
CA ALA A 90 -16.87 7.60 20.75
C ALA A 90 -17.23 7.33 22.21
N LYS A 91 -16.41 6.57 22.95
CA LYS A 91 -16.62 6.32 24.39
C LYS A 91 -16.61 7.61 25.22
N ARG A 92 -15.77 8.58 24.86
CA ARG A 92 -15.66 9.86 25.57
C ARG A 92 -16.82 10.81 25.29
N THR A 93 -17.46 10.70 24.13
CA THR A 93 -18.58 11.57 23.75
C THR A 93 -19.94 11.03 24.19
N THR A 94 -20.03 9.74 24.54
CA THR A 94 -21.24 9.10 25.07
C THR A 94 -21.28 8.98 26.59
N ALA A 95 -20.22 9.40 27.30
CA ALA A 95 -20.10 9.40 28.76
C ALA A 95 -20.32 10.82 29.31
#